data_AF-A0A1C5QPK7-F1
#
_entry.id   AF-A0A1C5QPK7-F1
#
_cell.length_a   1.000
_cell.length_b   1.000
_cell.length_c   1.000
_cell.angle_alpha   90.00
_cell.angle_beta   90.00
_cell.angle_gamma   90.00
#
_symmetry.space_group_name_H-M   'P 1'
#
loop_
_entity.id
_entity.type
_entity.pdbx_description
1 polymer ?
#
loop_
_entity_poly.entity_id
_entity_poly.type
_entity_poly.pdbx_seq_one_letter_code
_entity_poly.pdbx_strand_id
1 'polypeptide(L)' 'MKDKAKKSVKKVTKPVTDVGKELVNGVGNVGKEVIDTVGNVGKDAIKGVGGVVKETYKTGKNVGKAVKDNVSKK' A
#
# COMPACT_ATOMS: atom_id res chain seq x y z
N MET A 1 -9.55 1.08 27.11
CA MET A 1 -10.00 1.72 25.85
C MET A 1 -8.91 1.77 24.77
N LYS A 2 -7.65 2.08 25.11
CA LYS A 2 -6.50 2.15 24.18
C LYS A 2 -6.20 0.85 23.39
N ASP A 3 -6.43 -0.33 23.97
CA ASP A 3 -6.25 -1.61 23.25
C ASP A 3 -7.28 -1.85 22.15
N LYS A 4 -8.54 -1.46 22.40
CA LYS A 4 -9.62 -1.58 21.41
C LYS A 4 -9.35 -0.64 20.23
N ALA A 5 -8.83 0.55 20.52
CA ALA A 5 -8.37 1.52 19.53
C ALA A 5 -7.24 0.97 18.64
N LYS A 6 -6.18 0.44 19.27
CA LYS A 6 -5.07 -0.20 18.57
C LYS A 6 -5.56 -1.36 17.69
N LYS A 7 -6.49 -2.17 18.19
CA LYS A 7 -7.08 -3.30 17.45
C LYS A 7 -7.89 -2.83 16.24
N SER A 8 -8.69 -1.78 16.37
CA SER A 8 -9.47 -1.21 15.25
C SER A 8 -8.58 -0.55 14.20
N VAL A 9 -7.59 0.24 14.62
CA VAL A 9 -6.58 0.82 13.71
C VAL A 9 -5.86 -0.31 12.97
N LYS A 10 -5.42 -1.35 13.68
CA LYS A 10 -4.74 -2.50 13.08
C LYS A 10 -5.66 -3.26 12.12
N LYS A 11 -6.95 -3.41 12.41
CA LYS A 11 -7.91 -4.05 11.49
C LYS A 11 -8.10 -3.29 10.18
N VAL A 12 -8.03 -1.96 10.19
CA VAL A 12 -8.21 -1.13 8.98
C VAL A 12 -6.89 -0.96 8.23
N THR A 13 -5.79 -0.71 8.95
CA THR A 13 -4.48 -0.45 8.33
C THR A 13 -3.79 -1.69 7.81
N LYS A 14 -3.97 -2.84 8.47
CA LYS A 14 -3.32 -4.10 8.09
C LYS A 14 -3.72 -4.56 6.68
N PRO A 15 -5.00 -4.66 6.29
CA PRO A 15 -5.36 -5.04 4.93
C PRO A 15 -4.84 -4.04 3.89
N VAL A 16 -4.87 -2.73 4.16
CA VAL A 16 -4.31 -1.75 3.21
C VAL A 16 -2.79 -1.87 3.08
N THR A 17 -2.10 -2.20 4.17
CA THR A 17 -0.65 -2.41 4.17
C THR A 17 -0.28 -3.73 3.50
N ASP A 18 -1.05 -4.80 3.73
CA ASP A 18 -0.86 -6.11 3.09
C ASP A 18 -1.12 -6.02 1.58
N VAL A 19 -2.23 -5.42 1.15
CA VAL A 19 -2.52 -5.17 -0.28
C VAL A 19 -1.43 -4.29 -0.90
N GLY A 20 -0.97 -3.26 -0.20
CA GLY A 20 0.16 -2.45 -0.66
C GLY A 20 1.44 -3.25 -0.84
N LYS A 21 1.76 -4.18 0.07
CA LYS A 21 2.93 -5.06 -0.03
C LYS A 21 2.79 -6.12 -1.13
N GLU A 22 1.63 -6.75 -1.26
CA GLU A 22 1.36 -7.71 -2.33
C GLU A 22 1.45 -7.05 -3.70
N LEU A 23 0.87 -5.86 -3.86
CA LEU A 23 1.02 -5.11 -5.10
C LEU A 23 2.48 -4.73 -5.37
N VAL A 24 3.24 -4.24 -4.38
CA VAL A 24 4.67 -3.95 -4.56
C VAL A 24 5.44 -5.20 -5.02
N ASN A 25 5.22 -6.34 -4.37
CA ASN A 25 5.94 -7.58 -4.68
C ASN A 25 5.52 -8.19 -6.01
N GLY A 26 4.21 -8.25 -6.29
CA GLY A 26 3.68 -8.77 -7.54
C GLY A 26 4.13 -7.92 -8.73
N VAL A 27 4.05 -6.59 -8.60
CA VAL A 27 4.46 -5.64 -9.64
C VAL A 27 5.97 -5.56 -9.76
N GLY A 28 6.70 -5.70 -8.66
CA GLY A 28 8.16 -5.76 -8.68
C GLY A 28 8.67 -6.98 -9.45
N ASN A 29 8.04 -8.15 -9.24
CA ASN A 29 8.39 -9.38 -9.95
C ASN A 29 7.95 -9.35 -11.42
N VAL A 30 6.67 -9.04 -11.69
CA VAL A 30 6.15 -8.91 -13.06
C VAL A 30 6.90 -7.81 -13.81
N GLY A 31 7.20 -6.71 -13.12
CA GLY A 31 7.96 -5.60 -13.67
C GLY A 31 9.39 -5.98 -14.06
N LYS A 32 10.10 -6.73 -13.21
CA LYS A 32 11.43 -7.24 -13.57
C LYS A 32 11.37 -8.14 -14.80
N GLU A 33 10.44 -9.08 -14.81
CA GLU A 33 10.29 -10.05 -15.90
C GLU A 33 9.92 -9.36 -17.22
N VAL A 34 9.02 -8.37 -17.17
CA VAL A 34 8.59 -7.59 -18.34
C VAL A 34 9.67 -6.58 -18.77
N ILE A 35 10.46 -6.00 -17.87
CA ILE A 35 11.62 -5.16 -18.26
C ILE A 35 12.65 -6.00 -19.02
N ASP A 36 13.00 -7.17 -18.49
CA ASP A 36 13.99 -8.05 -19.12
C ASP A 36 13.49 -8.56 -20.47
N THR A 37 12.18 -8.77 -20.63
CA THR A 37 11.61 -9.34 -21.86
C THR A 37 11.19 -8.30 -22.90
N VAL A 38 10.67 -7.13 -22.49
CA VAL A 38 9.97 -6.16 -23.37
C VAL A 38 10.60 -4.76 -23.33
N GLY A 39 11.66 -4.54 -22.55
CA GLY A 39 12.40 -3.28 -22.53
C GLY A 39 11.55 -2.07 -22.11
N ASN A 40 11.54 -1.00 -22.92
CA ASN A 40 10.95 0.30 -22.54
C ASN A 40 9.45 0.25 -22.21
N VAL A 41 8.67 -0.64 -22.83
CA VAL A 41 7.22 -0.79 -22.52
C VAL A 41 7.02 -1.32 -21.08
N GLY A 42 7.93 -2.18 -20.60
CA GLY A 42 7.92 -2.65 -19.23
C GLY A 42 8.18 -1.53 -18.21
N LYS A 43 9.03 -0.56 -18.55
CA LYS A 43 9.31 0.60 -17.67
C LYS A 43 8.07 1.48 -17.44
N ASP A 44 7.25 1.71 -18.47
CA ASP A 44 6.05 2.53 -18.33
C ASP A 44 4.95 1.82 -17.53
N ALA A 45 4.77 0.52 -17.74
CA ALA A 45 3.84 -0.28 -16.94
C ALA A 45 4.21 -0.25 -15.44
N ILE A 46 5.49 -0.40 -15.12
CA ILE A 46 5.97 -0.36 -13.72
C ILE A 46 5.88 1.04 -13.12
N LYS A 47 6.14 2.09 -13.90
CA LYS A 47 5.93 3.47 -13.43
C LYS A 47 4.46 3.72 -13.12
N GLY A 48 3.55 3.30 -14.00
CA GLY A 48 2.11 3.42 -13.80
C GLY A 48 1.66 2.71 -12.52
N VAL A 49 2.02 1.44 -12.38
CA VAL A 49 1.62 0.67 -11.20
C VAL A 49 2.35 1.10 -9.93
N GLY A 50 3.63 1.50 -10.03
CA GLY A 50 4.37 2.09 -8.91
C GLY A 50 3.75 3.39 -8.40
N GLY A 51 3.12 4.17 -9.29
CA GLY A 51 2.29 5.33 -8.94
C GLY A 51 1.07 4.92 -8.11
N VAL A 52 0.30 3.95 -8.60
CA VAL A 52 -0.90 3.40 -7.91
C VAL A 52 -0.53 2.83 -6.54
N VAL A 53 0.58 2.11 -6.43
CA VAL A 53 1.10 1.56 -5.18
C VAL A 53 1.48 2.66 -4.20
N LYS A 54 2.22 3.69 -4.64
CA LYS A 54 2.57 4.84 -3.79
C LYS A 54 1.32 5.54 -3.27
N GLU A 55 0.34 5.73 -4.14
CA GLU A 55 -0.91 6.40 -3.79
C GLU A 55 -1.75 5.57 -2.82
N THR A 56 -1.84 4.26 -3.04
CA THR A 56 -2.52 3.30 -2.15
C THR A 56 -1.84 3.26 -0.78
N TYR A 57 -0.51 3.21 -0.74
CA TYR A 57 0.25 3.22 0.51
C TYR A 57 0.07 4.55 1.26
N LYS A 58 0.12 5.69 0.56
CA LYS A 58 -0.08 7.02 1.14
C LYS A 58 -1.50 7.17 1.67
N THR A 59 -2.49 6.66 0.94
CA THR A 59 -3.90 6.62 1.35
C THR A 59 -4.07 5.73 2.58
N GLY A 60 -3.52 4.52 2.59
CA GLY A 60 -3.55 3.62 3.74
C GLY A 60 -2.90 4.21 4.98
N LYS A 61 -1.76 4.90 4.82
CA LYS A 61 -1.08 5.59 5.91
C LYS A 61 -1.93 6.75 6.45
N ASN A 62 -2.55 7.54 5.57
CA ASN A 62 -3.42 8.66 5.97
C ASN A 62 -4.69 8.16 6.67
N VAL A 63 -5.36 7.14 6.14
CA VAL A 63 -6.51 6.49 6.78
C VAL A 63 -6.11 5.93 8.13
N GLY A 64 -4.97 5.23 8.21
CA GLY A 64 -4.45 4.72 9.47
C GLY A 64 -4.19 5.80 10.51
N LYS A 65 -3.63 6.93 10.08
CA LYS A 65 -3.39 8.09 10.93
C LYS A 65 -4.70 8.72 11.38
N ALA A 66 -5.66 8.96 10.48
CA ALA A 66 -6.96 9.54 10.79
C ALA A 66 -7.77 8.68 11.76
N VAL A 67 -7.74 7.35 11.60
CA VAL A 67 -8.36 6.42 12.55
C VAL A 67 -7.62 6.50 13.89
N LYS A 68 -6.29 6.44 13.90
CA LYS A 68 -5.50 6.56 15.13
C LYS A 68 -5.79 7.85 15.90
N ASP A 69 -5.87 8.98 15.20
CA ASP A 69 -6.13 10.29 15.79
C ASP A 69 -7.56 10.36 16.35
N ASN A 70 -8.55 9.81 15.64
CA ASN A 70 -9.93 9.73 16.12
C ASN A 70 -10.07 8.86 17.37
N VAL A 71 -9.40 7.69 17.42
CA VAL A 71 -9.50 6.84 18.62
C VAL A 71 -8.54 7.29 19.75
N SER A 72 -7.57 8.17 19.47
CA SER A 72 -6.75 8.77 20.53
C SER A 72 -7.44 9.99 21.16
N LYS A 73 -8.35 10.63 20.45
CA LYS A 73 -9.19 11.74 20.94
C LYS A 73 -10.44 11.31 21.70
N LYS A 74 -10.78 10.01 21.70
CA LYS A 74 -11.96 9.43 22.33
C LYS A 74 -11.58 8.53 23.49
#